data_AF-A0A4W4H5D3-F1
#
_entry.id   AF-A0A4W4H5D3-F1
#
_cell.length_a   1.000
_cell.length_b   1.000
_cell.length_c   1.000
_cell.angle_alpha   90.00
_cell.angle_beta   90.00
_cell.angle_gamma   90.00
#
_symmetry.space_group_name_H-M   'P 1'
#
loop_
_entity.id
_entity.type
_entity.pdbx_description
1 polymer ?
#
loop_
_entity_poly.entity_id
_entity_poly.type
_entity_poly.pdbx_seq_one_letter_code
_entity_poly.pdbx_strand_id
1 'polypeptide(L)'
;MGIKAALPKIELYLYTSILSLALLWAASWIVEASSENVQRKSFKESMKPGWHYFGRKMDVADFEWAMWFTTFRSHILFALSGHVIFAKICSMISPKHRSLIYMLYGGLTVLIIMGWTYVSLILSHCIVLYSVALIKRKWLCFLAGLTSLATFKMDPFVSWQAGFVTGTFKLQDILFYGGCGFSIMRCMSFALENCEKKDGQYTFMDLMKYNFYLPFFFFGPIMTFDRFHAQANNPDLTRKDREMWNIFIHALVHLGAILVVDVLFHYLYILTIPTDMKLVKELSDWSLAGLAYFNLVYDWVKAAVMFGVINTVSLLDHLDPPRPPKCITMLYVFAETHFDRGINDWLCKYVYDYIGGNHDGIFKELVATICTFSITTLWLGPCELVYVWSFFNCFGLNFELWVAKLFSLPPLSTIEGLMTEAMSRRIRGLFNAVNFWQIVLYNVLSLNSLEFAKLVARRLLIKGFPVSPIMVLLVTYCGIQLIKERERKLALLEEPEPATPGKPKTS
;
A
#
# COMPACT_ATOMS: atom_id res chain seq x y z
N MET A 1 25.69 4.60 4.24
CA MET A 1 26.52 3.69 5.05
C MET A 1 26.25 3.83 6.55
N GLY A 2 25.14 3.31 7.08
CA GLY A 2 24.85 3.45 8.52
C GLY A 2 23.93 2.37 9.13
N ILE A 3 23.67 1.28 8.39
CA ILE A 3 22.76 0.21 8.81
C ILE A 3 23.52 -0.94 9.51
N LYS A 4 24.85 -1.02 9.37
CA LYS A 4 25.62 -2.22 9.74
C LYS A 4 26.08 -2.29 11.21
N ALA A 5 26.05 -1.17 11.95
CA ALA A 5 26.49 -1.15 13.33
C ALA A 5 25.49 -1.84 14.27
N ALA A 6 25.93 -2.88 14.98
CA ALA A 6 25.14 -3.54 16.02
C ALA A 6 25.01 -2.66 17.26
N LEU A 7 23.86 -2.70 17.92
CA LEU A 7 23.68 -2.15 19.26
C LEU A 7 23.83 -3.26 20.31
N PRO A 8 24.25 -2.93 21.55
CA PRO A 8 24.28 -3.87 22.67
C PRO A 8 22.94 -4.60 22.86
N LYS A 9 22.98 -5.90 23.17
CA LYS A 9 21.75 -6.71 23.38
C LYS A 9 20.86 -6.15 24.50
N ILE A 10 21.47 -5.67 25.59
CA ILE A 10 20.75 -5.06 26.73
C ILE A 10 19.94 -3.84 26.28
N GLU A 11 20.53 -3.00 25.42
CA GLU A 11 19.87 -1.82 24.86
C GLU A 11 18.66 -2.23 23.99
N LEU A 12 18.81 -3.28 23.17
CA LEU A 12 17.72 -3.82 22.36
C LEU A 12 16.60 -4.47 23.19
N TYR A 13 16.94 -5.17 24.28
CA TYR A 13 15.95 -5.71 25.21
C TYR A 13 15.16 -4.58 25.89
N LEU A 14 15.84 -3.52 26.33
CA LEU A 14 15.20 -2.35 26.91
C LEU A 14 14.24 -1.69 25.92
N TYR A 15 14.67 -1.48 24.67
CA TYR A 15 13.82 -0.91 23.62
C TYR A 15 12.59 -1.78 23.34
N THR A 16 12.75 -3.10 23.35
CA THR A 16 11.64 -4.05 23.17
C THR A 16 10.65 -3.94 24.33
N SER A 17 11.13 -3.95 25.57
CA SER A 17 10.28 -3.80 26.76
C SER A 17 9.52 -2.47 26.77
N ILE A 18 10.18 -1.35 26.49
CA ILE A 18 9.54 -0.02 26.45
C ILE A 18 8.44 0.00 25.38
N LEU A 19 8.75 -0.47 24.16
CA LEU A 19 7.78 -0.47 23.06
C LEU A 19 6.58 -1.37 23.38
N SER A 20 6.82 -2.60 23.82
CA SER A 20 5.75 -3.56 24.13
C SER A 20 4.84 -3.06 25.25
N LEU A 21 5.41 -2.53 26.34
CA LEU A 21 4.62 -1.97 27.45
C LEU A 21 3.84 -0.73 27.01
N ALA A 22 4.44 0.16 26.22
CA ALA A 22 3.75 1.34 25.72
C ALA A 22 2.59 1.00 24.78
N LEU A 23 2.74 0.00 23.91
CA LEU A 23 1.67 -0.46 23.03
C LEU A 23 0.53 -1.12 23.81
N LEU A 24 0.86 -1.95 24.81
CA LEU A 24 -0.15 -2.56 25.69
C LEU A 24 -0.89 -1.50 26.51
N TRP A 25 -0.17 -0.50 27.02
CA TRP A 25 -0.74 0.64 27.73
C TRP A 25 -1.69 1.44 26.81
N ALA A 26 -1.23 1.86 25.64
CA ALA A 26 -2.08 2.58 24.70
C ALA A 26 -3.32 1.77 24.29
N ALA A 27 -3.17 0.46 24.07
CA ALA A 27 -4.28 -0.43 23.75
C ALA A 27 -5.27 -0.55 24.92
N SER A 28 -4.82 -0.68 26.18
CA SER A 28 -5.72 -0.78 27.34
C SER A 28 -6.59 0.47 27.48
N TRP A 29 -6.00 1.66 27.28
CA TRP A 29 -6.71 2.93 27.27
C TRP A 29 -7.76 3.04 26.15
N ILE A 30 -7.51 2.44 24.98
CA ILE A 30 -8.49 2.39 23.89
C ILE A 30 -9.60 1.38 24.20
N VAL A 31 -9.27 0.23 24.80
CA VAL A 31 -10.27 -0.75 25.23
C VAL A 31 -11.22 -0.15 26.27
N GLU A 32 -10.67 0.57 27.24
CA GLU A 32 -11.45 1.28 28.26
C GLU A 32 -12.39 2.30 27.61
N ALA A 33 -11.85 3.21 26.77
CA ALA A 33 -12.63 4.20 26.04
C ALA A 33 -13.71 3.55 25.14
N SER A 34 -13.40 2.41 24.51
CA SER A 34 -14.33 1.64 23.70
C SER A 34 -15.47 1.09 24.54
N SER A 35 -15.16 0.52 25.71
CA SER A 35 -16.13 -0.14 26.60
C SER A 35 -17.08 0.83 27.30
N GLU A 36 -16.60 2.00 27.72
CA GLU A 36 -17.41 2.99 28.44
C GLU A 36 -18.39 3.71 27.50
N ASN A 37 -18.05 3.81 26.22
CA ASN A 37 -18.78 4.66 25.27
C ASN A 37 -19.66 3.88 24.27
N VAL A 38 -19.85 2.56 24.45
CA VAL A 38 -20.63 1.67 23.56
C VAL A 38 -22.08 2.15 23.28
N GLN A 39 -22.66 2.93 24.21
CA GLN A 39 -24.04 3.41 24.12
C GLN A 39 -24.18 4.81 23.52
N ARG A 40 -23.07 5.45 23.11
CA ARG A 40 -23.12 6.75 22.44
C ARG A 40 -23.95 6.66 21.16
N LYS A 41 -24.74 7.71 20.89
CA LYS A 41 -25.61 7.77 19.69
C LYS A 41 -24.78 7.76 18.39
N SER A 42 -23.64 8.45 18.39
CA SER A 42 -22.67 8.50 17.28
C SER A 42 -22.20 7.11 16.84
N PHE A 43 -22.15 6.15 17.76
CA PHE A 43 -21.62 4.82 17.50
C PHE A 43 -22.64 3.86 16.87
N LYS A 44 -23.93 4.20 16.89
CA LYS A 44 -25.00 3.27 16.48
C LYS A 44 -24.91 2.84 15.02
N GLU A 45 -24.47 3.72 14.14
CA GLU A 45 -24.38 3.43 12.69
C GLU A 45 -23.15 2.60 12.35
N SER A 46 -22.08 2.75 13.12
CA SER A 46 -20.79 2.08 12.89
C SER A 46 -20.58 0.84 13.75
N MET A 47 -21.58 0.42 14.52
CA MET A 47 -21.50 -0.76 15.39
C MET A 47 -22.60 -1.77 15.11
N LYS A 48 -22.25 -3.05 15.13
CA LYS A 48 -23.21 -4.17 15.06
C LYS A 48 -23.09 -5.07 16.29
N PRO A 49 -24.15 -5.83 16.63
CA PRO A 49 -24.00 -6.94 17.57
C PRO A 49 -22.89 -7.87 17.08
N GLY A 50 -21.89 -8.14 17.93
CA GLY A 50 -20.81 -9.07 17.64
C GLY A 50 -21.23 -10.51 17.94
N TRP A 51 -20.26 -11.36 18.26
CA TRP A 51 -20.53 -12.78 18.51
C TRP A 51 -21.51 -13.02 19.67
N HIS A 52 -22.47 -13.91 19.44
CA HIS A 52 -23.57 -14.20 20.38
C HIS A 52 -23.08 -14.64 21.78
N TYR A 53 -21.93 -15.31 21.85
CA TYR A 53 -21.37 -15.83 23.10
C TYR A 53 -20.71 -14.77 24.01
N PHE A 54 -20.22 -13.66 23.44
CA PHE A 54 -19.47 -12.65 24.19
C PHE A 54 -20.28 -11.37 24.45
N GLY A 55 -21.43 -11.20 23.78
CA GLY A 55 -22.35 -10.07 24.00
C GLY A 55 -21.77 -8.69 23.70
N ARG A 56 -20.57 -8.59 23.12
CA ARG A 56 -19.91 -7.32 22.75
C ARG A 56 -20.34 -6.87 21.36
N LYS A 57 -20.39 -5.55 21.17
CA LYS A 57 -20.55 -4.96 19.85
C LYS A 57 -19.22 -5.00 19.09
N MET A 58 -19.31 -4.93 17.77
CA MET A 58 -18.17 -4.94 16.87
C MET A 58 -18.13 -3.64 16.08
N ASP A 59 -16.94 -3.06 15.94
CA ASP A 59 -16.69 -1.95 15.02
C ASP A 59 -16.83 -2.44 13.57
N VAL A 60 -17.73 -1.81 12.83
CA VAL A 60 -18.01 -2.09 11.41
C VAL A 60 -17.99 -0.82 10.57
N ALA A 61 -17.27 0.21 11.04
CA ALA A 61 -17.12 1.46 10.31
C ALA A 61 -16.48 1.27 8.93
N ASP A 62 -15.62 0.26 8.77
CA ASP A 62 -15.03 -0.09 7.47
C ASP A 62 -15.95 -1.01 6.66
N PHE A 63 -16.61 -0.42 5.66
CA PHE A 63 -17.48 -1.15 4.74
C PHE A 63 -16.72 -2.11 3.80
N GLU A 64 -15.50 -1.75 3.39
CA GLU A 64 -14.68 -2.62 2.53
C GLU A 64 -14.26 -3.87 3.30
N TRP A 65 -13.80 -3.72 4.54
CA TRP A 65 -13.42 -4.87 5.37
C TRP A 65 -14.61 -5.77 5.73
N ALA A 66 -15.81 -5.20 5.83
CA ALA A 66 -17.03 -5.97 6.05
C ALA A 66 -17.32 -6.98 4.91
N MET A 67 -16.67 -6.87 3.74
CA MET A 67 -16.80 -7.84 2.65
C MET A 67 -16.46 -9.29 3.07
N TRP A 68 -15.55 -9.46 4.03
CA TRP A 68 -15.14 -10.78 4.53
C TRP A 68 -16.21 -11.49 5.37
N PHE A 69 -17.17 -10.75 5.92
CA PHE A 69 -18.15 -11.26 6.88
C PHE A 69 -19.60 -11.12 6.40
N THR A 70 -19.80 -10.58 5.20
CA THR A 70 -21.11 -10.41 4.56
C THR A 70 -21.29 -11.40 3.42
N THR A 71 -22.47 -11.40 2.78
CA THR A 71 -22.75 -12.22 1.58
C THR A 71 -21.74 -12.01 0.45
N PHE A 72 -21.02 -10.88 0.43
CA PHE A 72 -19.96 -10.59 -0.53
C PHE A 72 -18.85 -11.63 -0.53
N ARG A 73 -18.50 -12.19 0.63
CA ARG A 73 -17.52 -13.27 0.75
C ARG A 73 -17.82 -14.41 -0.21
N SER A 74 -19.08 -14.84 -0.29
CA SER A 74 -19.47 -15.96 -1.14
C SER A 74 -19.26 -15.64 -2.64
N HIS A 75 -19.56 -14.41 -3.06
CA HIS A 75 -19.34 -13.98 -4.44
C HIS A 75 -17.85 -13.88 -4.79
N ILE A 76 -17.04 -13.32 -3.89
CA ILE A 76 -15.58 -13.19 -4.07
C ILE A 76 -14.93 -14.57 -4.13
N LEU A 77 -15.27 -15.46 -3.18
CA LEU A 77 -14.77 -16.83 -3.16
C LEU A 77 -15.18 -17.58 -4.41
N PHE A 78 -16.43 -17.43 -4.87
CA PHE A 78 -16.89 -18.07 -6.10
C PHE A 78 -16.12 -17.59 -7.33
N ALA A 79 -15.95 -16.28 -7.50
CA ALA A 79 -15.22 -15.71 -8.63
C ALA A 79 -13.73 -16.10 -8.64
N LEU A 80 -13.05 -16.01 -7.49
CA LEU A 80 -11.63 -16.36 -7.40
C LEU A 80 -11.38 -17.87 -7.49
N SER A 81 -12.23 -18.69 -6.86
CA SER A 81 -12.10 -20.16 -6.95
C SER A 81 -12.39 -20.64 -8.36
N GLY A 82 -13.41 -20.07 -9.02
CA GLY A 82 -13.71 -20.36 -10.42
C GLY A 82 -12.56 -19.98 -11.34
N HIS A 83 -11.92 -18.82 -11.12
CA HIS A 83 -10.71 -18.42 -11.85
C HIS A 83 -9.60 -19.45 -11.68
N VAL A 84 -9.26 -19.83 -10.44
CA VAL A 84 -8.19 -20.80 -10.14
C VAL A 84 -8.47 -22.16 -10.79
N ILE A 85 -9.69 -22.68 -10.67
CA ILE A 85 -10.07 -23.98 -11.24
C ILE A 85 -9.95 -23.95 -12.77
N PHE A 86 -10.51 -22.91 -13.41
CA PHE A 86 -10.49 -22.80 -14.86
C PHE A 86 -9.07 -22.56 -15.39
N ALA A 87 -8.31 -21.69 -14.74
CA ALA A 87 -6.87 -21.48 -14.98
C ALA A 87 -6.08 -22.79 -14.90
N LYS A 88 -6.34 -23.61 -13.87
CA LYS A 88 -5.65 -24.88 -13.67
C LYS A 88 -6.00 -25.90 -14.74
N ILE A 89 -7.27 -26.10 -15.05
CA ILE A 89 -7.72 -27.03 -16.10
C ILE A 89 -7.11 -26.62 -17.45
N CYS A 90 -7.18 -25.34 -17.80
CA CYS A 90 -6.66 -24.86 -19.08
C CYS A 90 -5.14 -24.89 -19.16
N SER A 91 -4.42 -24.62 -18.07
CA SER A 91 -2.95 -24.76 -18.06
C SER A 91 -2.50 -26.21 -18.25
N MET A 92 -3.32 -27.20 -17.84
CA MET A 92 -3.05 -28.61 -18.12
C MET A 92 -3.33 -29.00 -19.58
N ILE A 93 -4.30 -28.36 -20.24
CA ILE A 93 -4.70 -28.66 -21.62
C ILE A 93 -3.84 -27.90 -22.64
N SER A 94 -3.64 -26.60 -22.43
CA SER A 94 -2.90 -25.72 -23.34
C SER A 94 -2.13 -24.64 -22.59
N PRO A 95 -0.91 -24.95 -22.08
CA PRO A 95 -0.07 -23.99 -21.36
C PRO A 95 0.19 -22.69 -22.14
N LYS A 96 0.31 -22.80 -23.48
CA LYS A 96 0.63 -21.67 -24.37
C LYS A 96 -0.49 -20.61 -24.46
N HIS A 97 -1.74 -20.96 -24.20
CA HIS A 97 -2.89 -20.06 -24.35
C HIS A 97 -3.48 -19.59 -23.02
N ARG A 98 -2.81 -19.83 -21.89
CA ARG A 98 -3.31 -19.52 -20.54
C ARG A 98 -3.71 -18.06 -20.35
N SER A 99 -2.94 -17.11 -20.90
CA SER A 99 -3.24 -15.69 -20.79
C SER A 99 -4.58 -15.31 -21.43
N LEU A 100 -4.96 -16.01 -22.52
CA LEU A 100 -6.24 -15.80 -23.19
C LEU A 100 -7.39 -16.29 -22.31
N ILE A 101 -7.18 -17.41 -21.61
CA ILE A 101 -8.17 -17.96 -20.69
C ILE A 101 -8.40 -17.03 -19.50
N TYR A 102 -7.33 -16.47 -18.93
CA TYR A 102 -7.45 -15.49 -17.85
C TYR A 102 -8.27 -14.28 -18.28
N MET A 103 -8.03 -13.80 -19.51
CA MET A 103 -8.78 -12.70 -20.11
C MET A 103 -10.26 -13.03 -20.29
N LEU A 104 -10.58 -14.20 -20.86
CA LEU A 104 -11.96 -14.60 -21.12
C LEU A 104 -12.74 -14.79 -19.82
N TYR A 105 -12.14 -15.46 -18.84
CA TYR A 105 -12.75 -15.64 -17.53
C TYR A 105 -12.97 -14.29 -16.84
N GLY A 106 -11.93 -13.46 -16.76
CA GLY A 106 -12.04 -12.16 -16.10
C GLY A 106 -13.01 -11.21 -16.80
N GLY A 107 -13.01 -11.16 -18.13
CA GLY A 107 -13.99 -10.39 -18.90
C GLY A 107 -15.43 -10.84 -18.64
N LEU A 108 -15.69 -12.14 -18.61
CA LEU A 108 -17.01 -12.69 -18.31
C LEU A 108 -17.42 -12.39 -16.86
N THR A 109 -16.52 -12.55 -15.89
CA THR A 109 -16.78 -12.22 -14.49
C THR A 109 -17.10 -10.75 -14.31
N VAL A 110 -16.34 -9.84 -14.92
CA VAL A 110 -16.60 -8.41 -14.87
C VAL A 110 -17.95 -8.08 -15.54
N LEU A 111 -18.28 -8.71 -16.66
CA LEU A 111 -19.59 -8.54 -17.31
C LEU A 111 -20.75 -8.96 -16.40
N ILE A 112 -20.63 -10.08 -15.70
CA ILE A 112 -21.66 -10.58 -14.78
C ILE A 112 -21.80 -9.67 -13.55
N ILE A 113 -20.68 -9.22 -12.98
CA ILE A 113 -20.69 -8.43 -11.74
C ILE A 113 -21.08 -6.96 -12.00
N MET A 114 -20.56 -6.35 -13.06
CA MET A 114 -20.67 -4.91 -13.32
C MET A 114 -21.65 -4.55 -14.45
N GLY A 115 -22.04 -5.51 -15.28
CA GLY A 115 -22.92 -5.29 -16.43
C GLY A 115 -22.20 -4.84 -17.70
N TRP A 116 -22.94 -4.83 -18.81
CA TRP A 116 -22.40 -4.57 -20.14
C TRP A 116 -22.03 -3.11 -20.39
N THR A 117 -22.71 -2.17 -19.72
CA THR A 117 -22.44 -0.73 -19.78
C THR A 117 -21.05 -0.41 -19.22
N TYR A 118 -20.71 -0.98 -18.06
CA TYR A 118 -19.39 -0.86 -17.46
C TYR A 118 -18.30 -1.48 -18.34
N VAL A 119 -18.52 -2.70 -18.85
CA VAL A 119 -17.54 -3.36 -19.74
C VAL A 119 -17.32 -2.53 -21.01
N SER A 120 -18.38 -2.00 -21.62
CA SER A 120 -18.29 -1.12 -22.79
C SER A 120 -17.49 0.15 -22.48
N LEU A 121 -17.66 0.72 -21.29
CA LEU A 121 -16.89 1.88 -20.84
C LEU A 121 -15.40 1.57 -20.71
N ILE A 122 -15.03 0.46 -20.05
CA ILE A 122 -13.63 0.05 -19.94
C ILE A 122 -13.03 -0.25 -21.31
N LEU A 123 -13.76 -0.94 -22.18
CA LEU A 123 -13.31 -1.25 -23.54
C LEU A 123 -13.09 0.01 -24.39
N SER A 124 -13.95 1.03 -24.25
CA SER A 124 -13.78 2.28 -25.01
C SER A 124 -12.48 3.00 -24.62
N HIS A 125 -12.15 3.08 -23.32
CA HIS A 125 -10.88 3.61 -22.85
C HIS A 125 -9.68 2.76 -23.31
N CYS A 126 -9.81 1.44 -23.33
CA CYS A 126 -8.77 0.56 -23.87
C CYS A 126 -8.51 0.83 -25.36
N ILE A 127 -9.56 1.02 -26.17
CA ILE A 127 -9.44 1.31 -27.61
C ILE A 127 -8.77 2.67 -27.82
N VAL A 128 -9.18 3.69 -27.07
CA VAL A 128 -8.58 5.03 -27.15
C VAL A 128 -7.09 4.98 -26.79
N LEU A 129 -6.74 4.38 -25.65
CA LEU A 129 -5.35 4.32 -25.20
C LEU A 129 -4.49 3.41 -26.08
N TYR A 130 -5.03 2.33 -26.61
CA TYR A 130 -4.36 1.50 -27.61
C TYR A 130 -4.07 2.30 -28.88
N SER A 131 -5.06 3.05 -29.40
CA SER A 131 -4.90 3.86 -30.62
C SER A 131 -3.80 4.92 -30.45
N VAL A 132 -3.76 5.59 -29.29
CA VAL A 132 -2.70 6.55 -28.95
C VAL A 132 -1.34 5.84 -28.82
N ALA A 133 -1.30 4.63 -28.26
CA ALA A 133 -0.10 3.82 -28.17
C ALA A 133 0.54 3.47 -29.53
N LEU A 134 -0.26 3.39 -30.60
CA LEU A 134 0.27 3.11 -31.95
C LEU A 134 1.15 4.26 -32.48
N ILE A 135 0.94 5.49 -31.99
CA ILE A 135 1.70 6.68 -32.39
C ILE A 135 3.14 6.65 -31.81
N LYS A 136 3.38 5.84 -30.77
CA LYS A 136 4.68 5.70 -30.08
C LYS A 136 5.28 7.02 -29.56
N ARG A 137 4.45 7.94 -29.06
CA ARG A 137 4.89 9.19 -28.42
C ARG A 137 4.50 9.20 -26.95
N LYS A 138 5.49 9.11 -26.05
CA LYS A 138 5.28 9.03 -24.59
C LYS A 138 4.39 10.14 -24.04
N TRP A 139 4.59 11.39 -24.46
CA TRP A 139 3.80 12.53 -23.97
C TRP A 139 2.31 12.44 -24.34
N LEU A 140 1.99 11.91 -25.53
CA LEU A 140 0.61 11.65 -25.93
C LEU A 140 -0.02 10.53 -25.09
N CYS A 141 0.74 9.47 -24.80
CA CYS A 141 0.29 8.39 -23.91
C CYS A 141 0.01 8.91 -22.49
N PHE A 142 0.87 9.79 -21.97
CA PHE A 142 0.62 10.46 -20.68
C PHE A 142 -0.61 11.36 -20.73
N LEU A 143 -0.73 12.22 -21.75
CA LEU A 143 -1.88 13.11 -21.89
C LEU A 143 -3.19 12.32 -21.95
N ALA A 144 -3.29 11.37 -22.87
CA ALA A 144 -4.50 10.55 -23.04
C ALA A 144 -4.80 9.70 -21.79
N GLY A 145 -3.77 9.15 -21.15
CA GLY A 145 -3.88 8.34 -19.94
C GLY A 145 -4.35 9.15 -18.74
N LEU A 146 -3.71 10.30 -18.46
CA LEU A 146 -4.08 11.18 -17.35
C LEU A 146 -5.44 11.83 -17.56
N THR A 147 -5.80 12.21 -18.80
CA THR A 147 -7.16 12.68 -19.11
C THR A 147 -8.18 11.57 -18.88
N SER A 148 -7.90 10.33 -19.29
CA SER A 148 -8.78 9.19 -19.02
C SER A 148 -8.89 8.88 -17.52
N LEU A 149 -7.80 9.01 -16.77
CA LEU A 149 -7.84 8.82 -15.32
C LEU A 149 -8.67 9.93 -14.65
N ALA A 150 -8.53 11.17 -15.11
CA ALA A 150 -9.28 12.31 -14.58
C ALA A 150 -10.79 12.14 -14.76
N THR A 151 -11.28 11.56 -15.87
CA THR A 151 -12.73 11.31 -16.01
C THR A 151 -13.29 10.40 -14.92
N PHE A 152 -12.49 9.46 -14.41
CA PHE A 152 -12.88 8.54 -13.34
C PHE A 152 -12.60 9.05 -11.92
N LYS A 153 -11.94 10.21 -11.77
CA LYS A 153 -11.47 10.72 -10.47
C LYS A 153 -11.99 12.12 -10.15
N MET A 154 -12.60 12.80 -11.11
CA MET A 154 -13.05 14.18 -10.97
C MET A 154 -14.50 14.37 -11.42
N ASP A 155 -15.23 15.20 -10.67
CA ASP A 155 -16.56 15.65 -11.05
C ASP A 155 -16.52 16.66 -12.22
N PRO A 156 -17.57 16.70 -13.06
CA PRO A 156 -18.81 15.91 -12.97
C PRO A 156 -18.75 14.53 -13.64
N PHE A 157 -17.63 14.19 -14.28
CA PHE A 157 -17.51 12.98 -15.11
C PHE A 157 -17.63 11.69 -14.29
N VAL A 158 -17.02 11.64 -13.11
CA VAL A 158 -17.07 10.45 -12.26
C VAL A 158 -18.50 10.13 -11.83
N SER A 159 -19.25 11.14 -11.39
CA SER A 159 -20.67 10.99 -11.00
C SER A 159 -21.54 10.54 -12.17
N TRP A 160 -21.29 11.07 -13.38
CA TRP A 160 -22.00 10.65 -14.59
C TRP A 160 -21.65 9.20 -14.98
N GLN A 161 -20.37 8.84 -14.96
CA GLN A 161 -19.89 7.51 -15.34
C GLN A 161 -20.29 6.44 -14.32
N ALA A 162 -20.35 6.77 -13.03
CA ALA A 162 -20.86 5.88 -11.99
C ALA A 162 -22.31 5.46 -12.25
N GLY A 163 -23.11 6.33 -12.88
CA GLY A 163 -24.47 6.02 -13.32
C GLY A 163 -24.57 4.89 -14.35
N PHE A 164 -23.47 4.50 -15.00
CA PHE A 164 -23.44 3.32 -15.86
C PHE A 164 -23.46 2.00 -15.09
N VAL A 165 -23.22 2.01 -13.78
CA VAL A 165 -23.32 0.83 -12.94
C VAL A 165 -24.75 0.70 -12.43
N THR A 166 -25.57 -0.06 -13.15
CA THR A 166 -27.02 -0.14 -12.93
C THR A 166 -27.45 -1.26 -11.96
N GLY A 167 -26.51 -1.90 -11.28
CA GLY A 167 -26.81 -3.04 -10.42
C GLY A 167 -27.20 -2.65 -8.99
N THR A 168 -27.75 -3.62 -8.26
CA THR A 168 -28.19 -3.48 -6.86
C THR A 168 -27.11 -3.89 -5.85
N PHE A 169 -25.91 -4.22 -6.33
CA PHE A 169 -24.85 -4.80 -5.51
C PHE A 169 -24.04 -3.70 -4.83
N LYS A 170 -24.17 -3.51 -3.51
CA LYS A 170 -23.57 -2.37 -2.80
C LYS A 170 -22.02 -2.24 -2.91
N LEU A 171 -21.30 -3.28 -3.34
CA LEU A 171 -19.85 -3.18 -3.57
C LEU A 171 -19.51 -2.60 -4.95
N GLN A 172 -20.48 -2.48 -5.86
CA GLN A 172 -20.28 -2.02 -7.23
C GLN A 172 -19.60 -0.65 -7.32
N ASP A 173 -19.92 0.28 -6.42
CA ASP A 173 -19.26 1.59 -6.41
C ASP A 173 -17.77 1.44 -6.13
N ILE A 174 -17.39 0.65 -5.12
CA ILE A 174 -15.98 0.38 -4.80
C ILE A 174 -15.28 -0.35 -5.95
N LEU A 175 -15.94 -1.36 -6.52
CA LEU A 175 -15.44 -2.10 -7.69
C LEU A 175 -15.29 -1.19 -8.91
N PHE A 176 -16.17 -0.20 -9.08
CA PHE A 176 -16.10 0.79 -10.15
C PHE A 176 -14.86 1.67 -9.97
N TYR A 177 -14.68 2.27 -8.79
CA TYR A 177 -13.51 3.14 -8.52
C TYR A 177 -12.19 2.40 -8.68
N GLY A 178 -12.08 1.21 -8.09
CA GLY A 178 -10.88 0.36 -8.20
C GLY A 178 -10.66 -0.10 -9.64
N GLY A 179 -11.68 -0.70 -10.26
CA GLY A 179 -11.61 -1.28 -11.59
C GLY A 179 -11.27 -0.29 -12.69
N CYS A 180 -11.90 0.89 -12.69
CA CYS A 180 -11.61 1.96 -13.64
C CYS A 180 -10.19 2.50 -13.46
N GLY A 181 -9.80 2.80 -12.22
CA GLY A 181 -8.46 3.31 -11.91
C GLY A 181 -7.36 2.33 -12.36
N PHE A 182 -7.39 1.11 -11.83
CA PHE A 182 -6.39 0.09 -12.17
C PHE A 182 -6.38 -0.23 -13.66
N SER A 183 -7.53 -0.17 -14.33
CA SER A 183 -7.62 -0.34 -15.79
C SER A 183 -6.85 0.74 -16.54
N ILE A 184 -7.06 2.02 -16.23
CA ILE A 184 -6.36 3.12 -16.92
C ILE A 184 -4.86 3.06 -16.69
N MET A 185 -4.43 2.79 -15.46
CA MET A 185 -3.00 2.69 -15.15
C MET A 185 -2.31 1.51 -15.88
N ARG A 186 -3.00 0.37 -16.02
CA ARG A 186 -2.53 -0.75 -16.86
C ARG A 186 -2.50 -0.36 -18.33
N CYS A 187 -3.53 0.29 -18.87
CA CYS A 187 -3.51 0.79 -20.24
C CYS A 187 -2.35 1.77 -20.50
N MET A 188 -2.04 2.65 -19.55
CA MET A 188 -0.87 3.53 -19.63
C MET A 188 0.44 2.75 -19.58
N SER A 189 0.56 1.76 -18.69
CA SER A 189 1.73 0.88 -18.62
C SER A 189 1.99 0.21 -19.98
N PHE A 190 0.94 -0.38 -20.58
CA PHE A 190 1.01 -0.95 -21.93
C PHE A 190 1.47 0.08 -22.97
N ALA A 191 0.88 1.29 -22.95
CA ALA A 191 1.15 2.30 -23.95
C ALA A 191 2.60 2.81 -23.91
N LEU A 192 3.14 2.98 -22.69
CA LEU A 192 4.51 3.41 -22.47
C LEU A 192 5.51 2.32 -22.89
N GLU A 193 5.25 1.05 -22.56
CA GLU A 193 6.06 -0.09 -23.02
C GLU A 193 6.03 -0.24 -24.55
N ASN A 194 4.87 -0.02 -25.18
CA ASN A 194 4.75 -0.07 -26.63
C ASN A 194 5.57 1.05 -27.32
N CYS A 195 5.77 2.19 -26.65
CA CYS A 195 6.65 3.25 -27.13
C CYS A 195 8.13 2.85 -27.10
N GLU A 196 8.54 2.04 -26.11
CA GLU A 196 9.94 1.60 -25.95
C GLU A 196 10.28 0.37 -26.81
N LYS A 197 9.27 -0.38 -27.24
CA LYS A 197 9.45 -1.53 -28.14
C LYS A 197 10.04 -1.09 -29.48
N LYS A 198 11.26 -1.55 -29.76
CA LYS A 198 12.00 -1.27 -31.00
C LYS A 198 11.33 -1.92 -32.22
N ASP A 199 11.01 -3.21 -32.14
CA ASP A 199 10.47 -3.99 -33.26
C ASP A 199 8.97 -4.25 -33.11
N GLY A 200 8.21 -3.83 -34.12
CA GLY A 200 6.76 -4.02 -34.18
C GLY A 200 5.99 -3.29 -33.08
N GLN A 201 4.80 -3.78 -32.77
CA GLN A 201 3.90 -3.27 -31.73
C GLN A 201 3.35 -4.44 -30.92
N TYR A 202 2.88 -4.18 -29.71
CA TYR A 202 2.04 -5.14 -28.99
C TYR A 202 0.63 -5.10 -29.56
N THR A 203 -0.07 -6.24 -29.54
CA THR A 203 -1.41 -6.33 -30.12
C THR A 203 -2.46 -5.82 -29.15
N PHE A 204 -3.64 -5.44 -29.67
CA PHE A 204 -4.79 -5.11 -28.82
C PHE A 204 -5.18 -6.29 -27.91
N MET A 205 -4.99 -7.52 -28.39
CA MET A 205 -5.24 -8.72 -27.59
C MET A 205 -4.30 -8.81 -26.38
N ASP A 206 -3.06 -8.33 -26.48
CA ASP A 206 -2.12 -8.29 -25.35
C ASP A 206 -2.56 -7.27 -24.29
N LEU A 207 -3.11 -6.12 -24.72
CA LEU A 207 -3.76 -5.17 -23.82
C LEU A 207 -4.97 -5.79 -23.12
N MET A 208 -5.81 -6.52 -23.85
CA MET A 208 -6.99 -7.18 -23.26
C MET A 208 -6.59 -8.23 -22.22
N LYS A 209 -5.61 -9.09 -22.52
CA LYS A 209 -5.09 -10.08 -21.55
C LYS A 209 -4.60 -9.42 -20.27
N TYR A 210 -3.90 -8.30 -20.40
CA TYR A 210 -3.37 -7.55 -19.27
C TYR A 210 -4.47 -6.86 -18.45
N ASN A 211 -5.43 -6.24 -19.14
CA ASN A 211 -6.45 -5.44 -18.48
C ASN A 211 -7.60 -6.26 -17.89
N PHE A 212 -7.94 -7.41 -18.47
CA PHE A 212 -8.99 -8.32 -17.98
C PHE A 212 -8.44 -9.49 -17.16
N TYR A 213 -7.21 -9.41 -16.66
CA TYR A 213 -6.72 -10.35 -15.65
C TYR A 213 -7.48 -10.13 -14.33
N LEU A 214 -8.40 -11.06 -14.00
CA LEU A 214 -9.36 -10.89 -12.91
C LEU A 214 -8.71 -10.58 -11.55
N PRO A 215 -7.65 -11.28 -11.10
CA PRO A 215 -7.06 -10.99 -9.80
C PRO A 215 -6.65 -9.51 -9.67
N PHE A 216 -6.04 -8.92 -10.71
CA PHE A 216 -5.64 -7.52 -10.68
C PHE A 216 -6.68 -6.54 -11.24
N PHE A 217 -7.92 -6.98 -11.48
CA PHE A 217 -8.93 -6.13 -12.08
C PHE A 217 -9.47 -5.09 -11.09
N PHE A 218 -10.02 -5.54 -9.95
CA PHE A 218 -10.73 -4.67 -9.00
C PHE A 218 -9.86 -4.15 -7.86
N PHE A 219 -8.99 -5.01 -7.32
CA PHE A 219 -8.29 -4.74 -6.05
C PHE A 219 -6.81 -5.12 -6.07
N GLY A 220 -6.26 -5.58 -7.19
CA GLY A 220 -4.87 -6.06 -7.21
C GLY A 220 -3.86 -4.96 -7.46
N PRO A 221 -2.63 -5.10 -6.92
CA PRO A 221 -1.57 -4.15 -7.19
C PRO A 221 -1.23 -4.15 -8.67
N ILE A 222 -0.76 -3.01 -9.18
CA ILE A 222 -0.36 -2.89 -10.58
C ILE A 222 0.97 -3.61 -10.80
N MET A 223 0.95 -4.70 -11.54
CA MET A 223 2.16 -5.24 -12.17
C MET A 223 2.38 -4.53 -13.50
N THR A 224 3.60 -4.04 -13.77
CA THR A 224 3.93 -3.38 -15.04
C THR A 224 3.76 -4.33 -16.23
N PHE A 225 3.44 -3.77 -17.41
CA PHE A 225 3.08 -4.57 -18.58
C PHE A 225 4.20 -5.50 -19.05
N ASP A 226 5.46 -5.06 -19.03
CA ASP A 226 6.62 -5.89 -19.36
C ASP A 226 6.70 -7.16 -18.50
N ARG A 227 6.56 -7.02 -17.17
CA ARG A 227 6.56 -8.13 -16.23
C ARG A 227 5.36 -9.04 -16.43
N PHE A 228 4.16 -8.48 -16.61
CA PHE A 228 2.97 -9.28 -16.87
C PHE A 228 3.08 -10.04 -18.18
N HIS A 229 3.47 -9.38 -19.27
CA HIS A 229 3.55 -9.96 -20.60
C HIS A 229 4.61 -11.06 -20.67
N ALA A 230 5.78 -10.87 -20.08
CA ALA A 230 6.82 -11.89 -20.02
C ALA A 230 6.36 -13.12 -19.23
N GLN A 231 5.73 -12.90 -18.07
CA GLN A 231 5.32 -13.98 -17.19
C GLN A 231 4.09 -14.72 -17.68
N ALA A 232 3.06 -14.03 -18.18
CA ALA A 232 1.80 -14.65 -18.62
C ALA A 232 1.94 -15.49 -19.89
N ASN A 233 2.93 -15.16 -20.74
CA ASN A 233 3.21 -15.89 -21.98
C ASN A 233 4.30 -16.97 -21.83
N ASN A 234 4.89 -17.13 -20.64
CA ASN A 234 5.90 -18.18 -20.41
C ASN A 234 5.23 -19.57 -20.46
N PRO A 235 5.64 -20.52 -21.33
CA PRO A 235 5.07 -21.86 -21.33
C PRO A 235 5.61 -22.76 -20.21
N ASP A 236 6.73 -22.40 -19.58
CA ASP A 236 7.32 -23.15 -18.47
C ASP A 236 6.56 -22.87 -17.17
N LEU A 237 5.92 -23.92 -16.64
CA LEU A 237 5.12 -23.90 -15.42
C LEU A 237 5.76 -24.71 -14.29
N THR A 238 7.07 -24.94 -14.36
CA THR A 238 7.81 -25.60 -13.28
C THR A 238 7.74 -24.74 -12.01
N ARG A 239 7.45 -25.39 -10.87
CA ARG A 239 7.45 -24.76 -9.56
C ARG A 239 8.70 -25.12 -8.80
N LYS A 240 9.19 -24.20 -7.99
CA LYS A 240 10.29 -24.47 -7.07
C LYS A 240 9.82 -25.40 -5.95
N ASP A 241 10.75 -26.14 -5.36
CA ASP A 241 10.46 -26.95 -4.18
C ASP A 241 9.85 -26.08 -3.07
N ARG A 242 8.79 -26.58 -2.44
CA ARG A 242 8.02 -25.92 -1.36
C ARG A 242 7.22 -24.68 -1.80
N GLU A 243 7.21 -24.30 -3.07
CA GLU A 243 6.46 -23.12 -3.53
C GLU A 243 4.95 -23.24 -3.23
N MET A 244 4.35 -24.40 -3.52
CA MET A 244 2.95 -24.67 -3.18
C MET A 244 2.68 -24.63 -1.67
N TRP A 245 3.63 -25.10 -0.86
CA TRP A 245 3.54 -25.02 0.59
C TRP A 245 3.58 -23.57 1.06
N ASN A 246 4.46 -22.75 0.47
CA ASN A 246 4.53 -21.32 0.78
C ASN A 246 3.21 -20.61 0.41
N ILE A 247 2.63 -20.90 -0.76
CA ILE A 247 1.33 -20.35 -1.18
C ILE A 247 0.24 -20.73 -0.17
N PHE A 248 0.20 -21.98 0.28
CA PHE A 248 -0.75 -22.43 1.29
C PHE A 248 -0.56 -21.71 2.64
N ILE A 249 0.69 -21.54 3.08
CA ILE A 249 1.01 -20.80 4.31
C ILE A 249 0.61 -19.33 4.18
N HIS A 250 0.84 -18.69 3.02
CA HIS A 250 0.39 -17.32 2.76
C HIS A 250 -1.14 -17.20 2.88
N ALA A 251 -1.89 -18.13 2.27
CA ALA A 251 -3.35 -18.17 2.40
C ALA A 251 -3.80 -18.29 3.86
N LEU A 252 -3.17 -19.17 4.65
CA LEU A 252 -3.46 -19.34 6.07
C LEU A 252 -3.12 -18.10 6.90
N VAL A 253 -2.01 -17.43 6.60
CA VAL A 253 -1.61 -16.18 7.28
C VAL A 253 -2.63 -15.07 7.01
N HIS A 254 -3.09 -14.93 5.76
CA HIS A 254 -4.13 -13.95 5.42
C HIS A 254 -5.46 -14.27 6.10
N LEU A 255 -5.87 -15.53 6.14
CA LEU A 255 -7.06 -15.96 6.88
C LEU A 255 -6.93 -15.68 8.39
N GLY A 256 -5.79 -16.01 8.98
CA GLY A 256 -5.49 -15.71 10.37
C GLY A 256 -5.53 -14.21 10.67
N ALA A 257 -4.96 -13.37 9.79
CA ALA A 257 -5.02 -11.92 9.92
C ALA A 257 -6.46 -11.38 9.88
N ILE A 258 -7.31 -11.90 8.99
CA ILE A 258 -8.74 -11.55 8.92
C ILE A 258 -9.43 -11.84 10.26
N LEU A 259 -9.22 -13.03 10.83
CA LEU A 259 -9.82 -13.44 12.10
C LEU A 259 -9.28 -12.62 13.29
N VAL A 260 -7.98 -12.32 13.32
CA VAL A 260 -7.37 -11.51 14.38
C VAL A 260 -7.95 -10.10 14.38
N VAL A 261 -8.08 -9.46 13.22
CA VAL A 261 -8.68 -8.13 13.11
C VAL A 261 -10.15 -8.15 13.54
N ASP A 262 -10.91 -9.17 13.14
CA ASP A 262 -12.30 -9.35 13.57
C ASP A 262 -12.42 -9.41 15.10
N VAL A 263 -11.56 -10.19 15.75
CA VAL A 263 -11.48 -10.23 17.22
C VAL A 263 -11.14 -8.86 17.76
N LEU A 264 -10.10 -8.18 17.24
CA LEU A 264 -9.69 -6.86 17.74
C LEU A 264 -10.82 -5.83 17.64
N PHE A 265 -11.65 -5.87 16.60
CA PHE A 265 -12.78 -4.95 16.41
C PHE A 265 -13.92 -5.11 17.43
N HIS A 266 -13.94 -6.20 18.19
CA HIS A 266 -14.84 -6.34 19.35
C HIS A 266 -14.33 -5.59 20.61
N TYR A 267 -13.08 -5.15 20.61
CA TYR A 267 -12.42 -4.53 21.78
C TYR A 267 -11.86 -3.15 21.50
N LEU A 268 -11.41 -2.90 20.28
CA LEU A 268 -10.73 -1.68 19.85
C LEU A 268 -11.57 -0.99 18.78
N TYR A 269 -12.34 0.02 19.18
CA TYR A 269 -13.19 0.80 18.26
C TYR A 269 -12.38 1.91 17.56
N ILE A 270 -11.28 1.50 16.92
CA ILE A 270 -10.26 2.41 16.36
C ILE A 270 -10.73 3.19 15.14
N LEU A 271 -11.83 2.78 14.52
CA LEU A 271 -12.43 3.45 13.37
C LEU A 271 -13.66 4.26 13.78
N THR A 272 -14.44 3.75 14.74
CA THR A 272 -15.63 4.44 15.22
C THR A 272 -15.29 5.62 16.14
N ILE A 273 -14.33 5.49 17.06
CA ILE A 273 -13.98 6.58 18.01
C ILE A 273 -13.57 7.89 17.31
N PRO A 274 -12.70 7.90 16.28
CA PRO A 274 -12.31 9.13 15.56
C PRO A 274 -13.49 9.91 14.96
N THR A 275 -14.63 9.28 14.70
CA THR A 275 -15.84 9.93 14.14
C THR A 275 -16.56 10.81 15.17
N ASP A 276 -16.39 10.55 16.48
CA ASP A 276 -16.97 11.36 17.55
C ASP A 276 -15.94 12.33 18.11
N MET A 277 -15.83 13.51 17.49
CA MET A 277 -14.86 14.52 17.90
C MET A 277 -15.10 15.10 19.31
N LYS A 278 -16.28 14.89 19.92
CA LYS A 278 -16.51 15.27 21.32
C LYS A 278 -15.80 14.28 22.23
N LEU A 279 -15.97 12.98 21.99
CA LEU A 279 -15.26 11.94 22.74
C LEU A 279 -13.74 12.08 22.59
N VAL A 280 -13.24 12.24 21.37
CA VAL A 280 -11.78 12.32 21.13
C VAL A 280 -11.12 13.47 21.88
N LYS A 281 -11.83 14.60 22.07
CA LYS A 281 -11.33 15.73 22.87
C LYS A 281 -11.19 15.39 24.36
N GLU A 282 -12.00 14.48 24.86
CA GLU A 282 -12.02 14.01 26.26
C GLU A 282 -10.99 12.92 26.54
N LEU A 283 -10.50 12.22 25.50
CA LEU A 283 -9.54 11.13 25.64
C LEU A 283 -8.21 11.58 26.27
N SER A 284 -7.50 10.63 26.88
CA SER A 284 -6.13 10.86 27.33
C SER A 284 -5.18 11.04 26.13
N ASP A 285 -4.01 11.65 26.37
CA ASP A 285 -2.98 11.78 25.33
C ASP A 285 -2.47 10.41 24.86
N TRP A 286 -2.44 9.41 25.77
CA TRP A 286 -2.02 8.03 25.47
C TRP A 286 -3.01 7.32 24.55
N SER A 287 -4.30 7.45 24.85
CA SER A 287 -5.39 6.95 24.00
C SER A 287 -5.32 7.60 22.62
N LEU A 288 -5.07 8.91 22.56
CA LEU A 288 -5.02 9.67 21.31
C LEU A 288 -3.83 9.29 20.43
N ALA A 289 -2.64 9.15 21.02
CA ALA A 289 -1.44 8.67 20.33
C ALA A 289 -1.62 7.22 19.85
N GLY A 290 -2.17 6.36 20.70
CA GLY A 290 -2.51 4.98 20.34
C GLY A 290 -3.52 4.91 19.21
N LEU A 291 -4.60 5.71 19.27
CA LEU A 291 -5.65 5.74 18.27
C LEU A 291 -5.11 6.19 16.92
N ALA A 292 -4.30 7.25 16.90
CA ALA A 292 -3.59 7.67 15.69
C ALA A 292 -2.76 6.51 15.13
N TYR A 293 -1.88 5.90 15.94
CA TYR A 293 -1.02 4.80 15.49
C TYR A 293 -1.79 3.56 15.00
N PHE A 294 -2.74 3.04 15.78
CA PHE A 294 -3.49 1.83 15.45
C PHE A 294 -4.39 2.01 14.22
N ASN A 295 -4.88 3.23 13.97
CA ASN A 295 -5.66 3.53 12.77
C ASN A 295 -4.82 3.32 11.49
N LEU A 296 -3.55 3.78 11.46
CA LEU A 296 -2.69 3.45 10.31
C LEU A 296 -2.26 1.99 10.28
N VAL A 297 -2.01 1.35 11.43
CA VAL A 297 -1.65 -0.07 11.46
C VAL A 297 -2.79 -0.89 10.85
N TYR A 298 -4.03 -0.57 11.19
CA TYR A 298 -5.20 -1.20 10.57
C TYR A 298 -5.27 -0.94 9.07
N ASP A 299 -5.11 0.31 8.62
CA ASP A 299 -5.10 0.65 7.19
C ASP A 299 -4.05 -0.16 6.41
N TRP A 300 -2.85 -0.31 6.98
CA TRP A 300 -1.83 -1.20 6.42
C TRP A 300 -2.26 -2.68 6.41
N VAL A 301 -2.82 -3.20 7.51
CA VAL A 301 -3.30 -4.60 7.57
C VAL A 301 -4.37 -4.85 6.51
N LYS A 302 -5.29 -3.89 6.34
CA LYS A 302 -6.33 -3.94 5.32
C LYS A 302 -5.73 -4.08 3.93
N ALA A 303 -4.83 -3.18 3.54
CA ALA A 303 -4.17 -3.23 2.25
C ALA A 303 -3.34 -4.53 2.06
N ALA A 304 -2.60 -4.95 3.11
CA ALA A 304 -1.77 -6.15 3.08
C ALA A 304 -2.59 -7.44 2.87
N VAL A 305 -3.79 -7.52 3.45
CA VAL A 305 -4.70 -8.65 3.28
C VAL A 305 -5.41 -8.59 1.93
N MET A 306 -5.93 -7.43 1.52
CA MET A 306 -6.61 -7.28 0.23
C MET A 306 -5.68 -7.63 -0.94
N PHE A 307 -4.47 -7.06 -0.97
CA PHE A 307 -3.46 -7.42 -1.96
C PHE A 307 -2.93 -8.83 -1.77
N GLY A 308 -2.76 -9.29 -0.52
CA GLY A 308 -2.25 -10.62 -0.21
C GLY A 308 -3.10 -11.76 -0.75
N VAL A 309 -4.43 -11.67 -0.60
CA VAL A 309 -5.38 -12.67 -1.13
C VAL A 309 -5.28 -12.76 -2.65
N ILE A 310 -5.31 -11.61 -3.33
CA ILE A 310 -5.20 -11.53 -4.79
C ILE A 310 -3.84 -12.01 -5.30
N ASN A 311 -2.76 -11.61 -4.61
CA ASN A 311 -1.40 -12.04 -4.94
C ASN A 311 -1.25 -13.56 -4.78
N THR A 312 -1.86 -14.15 -3.76
CA THR A 312 -1.90 -15.61 -3.56
C THR A 312 -2.55 -16.32 -4.76
N VAL A 313 -3.64 -15.77 -5.31
CA VAL A 313 -4.26 -16.28 -6.54
C VAL A 313 -3.32 -16.13 -7.74
N SER A 314 -2.63 -15.01 -7.88
CA SER A 314 -1.67 -14.82 -8.99
C SER A 314 -0.45 -15.75 -8.93
N LEU A 315 -0.01 -16.13 -7.73
CA LEU A 315 1.04 -17.14 -7.54
C LEU A 315 0.56 -18.53 -7.98
N LEU A 316 -0.73 -18.85 -7.82
CA LEU A 316 -1.33 -20.08 -8.38
C LEU A 316 -1.33 -20.07 -9.91
N ASP A 317 -1.39 -18.88 -10.54
CA ASP A 317 -1.28 -18.70 -11.99
C ASP A 317 0.17 -18.68 -12.51
N HIS A 318 1.17 -18.92 -11.65
CA HIS A 318 2.60 -18.82 -11.96
C HIS A 318 3.02 -17.39 -12.37
N LEU A 319 2.38 -16.38 -11.80
CA LEU A 319 2.83 -15.00 -11.84
C LEU A 319 3.52 -14.66 -10.51
N ASP A 320 4.57 -13.87 -10.57
CA ASP A 320 5.26 -13.23 -9.47
C ASP A 320 4.71 -11.80 -9.31
N PRO A 321 3.73 -11.60 -8.40
CA PRO A 321 3.10 -10.32 -8.19
C PRO A 321 4.07 -9.28 -7.60
N PRO A 322 3.70 -7.97 -7.63
CA PRO A 322 4.39 -6.95 -6.86
C PRO A 322 4.51 -7.33 -5.39
N ARG A 323 5.60 -6.89 -4.75
CA ARG A 323 5.86 -7.16 -3.33
C ARG A 323 4.73 -6.60 -2.45
N PRO A 324 4.47 -7.21 -1.28
CA PRO A 324 3.47 -6.68 -0.35
C PRO A 324 3.85 -5.28 0.17
N PRO A 325 2.86 -4.50 0.64
CA PRO A 325 3.08 -3.16 1.18
C PRO A 325 4.03 -3.20 2.39
N LYS A 326 4.97 -2.25 2.47
CA LYS A 326 5.88 -2.14 3.63
C LYS A 326 5.03 -1.73 4.85
N CYS A 327 5.23 -2.38 5.98
CA CYS A 327 4.48 -2.08 7.20
C CYS A 327 4.64 -0.62 7.60
N ILE A 328 3.53 0.06 7.88
CA ILE A 328 3.53 1.48 8.29
C ILE A 328 4.47 1.72 9.47
N THR A 329 4.52 0.80 10.43
CA THR A 329 5.41 0.89 11.59
C THR A 329 6.89 0.96 11.19
N MET A 330 7.24 0.43 10.02
CA MET A 330 8.61 0.47 9.46
C MET A 330 8.87 1.69 8.55
N LEU A 331 7.89 2.58 8.35
CA LEU A 331 8.03 3.78 7.52
C LEU A 331 8.52 4.95 8.36
N TYR A 332 9.83 5.01 8.58
CA TYR A 332 10.47 6.10 9.31
C TYR A 332 11.28 7.05 8.40
N VAL A 333 11.22 6.82 7.08
CA VAL A 333 11.92 7.53 6.01
C VAL A 333 10.89 7.83 4.91
N PHE A 334 10.84 9.07 4.43
CA PHE A 334 9.88 9.48 3.38
C PHE A 334 10.17 8.80 2.05
N ALA A 335 11.42 8.53 1.71
CA ALA A 335 11.78 7.79 0.50
C ALA A 335 11.19 6.37 0.43
N GLU A 336 10.75 5.81 1.56
CA GLU A 336 10.17 4.47 1.62
C GLU A 336 8.65 4.46 1.80
N THR A 337 7.97 5.62 1.74
CA THR A 337 6.51 5.71 1.93
C THR A 337 5.72 5.26 0.70
N HIS A 338 5.90 4.00 0.30
CA HIS A 338 5.14 3.35 -0.77
C HIS A 338 4.07 2.41 -0.18
N PHE A 339 2.86 2.92 0.04
CA PHE A 339 1.74 2.14 0.55
C PHE A 339 1.27 1.08 -0.45
N ASP A 340 1.13 1.44 -1.73
CA ASP A 340 0.89 0.48 -2.82
C ASP A 340 2.20 0.30 -3.60
N ARG A 341 2.81 -0.88 -3.47
CA ARG A 341 4.04 -1.23 -4.18
C ARG A 341 3.85 -1.23 -5.70
N GLY A 342 2.71 -1.66 -6.21
CA GLY A 342 2.48 -1.73 -7.65
C GLY A 342 2.40 -0.34 -8.28
N ILE A 343 1.62 0.56 -7.66
CA ILE A 343 1.56 1.96 -8.09
C ILE A 343 2.92 2.66 -7.91
N ASN A 344 3.62 2.41 -6.81
CA ASN A 344 4.95 2.98 -6.61
C ASN A 344 5.95 2.52 -7.67
N ASP A 345 6.01 1.22 -7.96
CA ASP A 345 6.90 0.68 -9.01
C ASP A 345 6.55 1.29 -10.38
N TRP A 346 5.26 1.49 -10.66
CA TRP A 346 4.80 2.19 -11.87
C TRP A 346 5.27 3.65 -11.90
N LEU A 347 5.09 4.39 -10.81
CA LEU A 347 5.49 5.80 -10.70
C LEU A 347 7.01 5.96 -10.79
N CYS A 348 7.77 5.11 -10.09
CA CYS A 348 9.22 5.08 -10.14
C CYS A 348 9.68 4.89 -11.59
N LYS A 349 9.26 3.80 -12.23
CA LYS A 349 9.71 3.43 -13.57
C LYS A 349 9.33 4.47 -14.64
N TYR A 350 8.07 4.92 -14.66
CA TYR A 350 7.54 5.70 -15.78
C TYR A 350 7.60 7.22 -15.58
N VAL A 351 7.70 7.70 -14.34
CA VAL A 351 7.63 9.14 -14.03
C VAL A 351 8.91 9.61 -13.35
N TYR A 352 9.19 9.09 -12.16
CA TYR A 352 10.26 9.58 -11.31
C TYR A 352 11.65 9.33 -11.92
N ASP A 353 11.96 8.09 -12.30
CA ASP A 353 13.26 7.74 -12.91
C ASP A 353 13.38 8.34 -14.32
N TYR A 354 12.26 8.40 -15.06
CA TYR A 354 12.24 8.98 -16.40
C TYR A 354 12.55 10.48 -16.41
N ILE A 355 12.03 11.25 -15.45
CA ILE A 355 12.26 12.69 -15.32
C ILE A 355 13.58 12.97 -14.58
N GLY A 356 13.86 12.22 -13.51
CA GLY A 356 15.02 12.40 -12.64
C GLY A 356 16.34 11.96 -13.30
N GLY A 357 16.30 10.93 -14.15
CA GLY A 357 17.48 10.40 -14.84
C GLY A 357 18.49 9.81 -13.85
N ASN A 358 19.63 10.49 -13.68
CA ASN A 358 20.69 10.02 -12.77
C ASN A 358 20.49 10.45 -11.29
N HIS A 359 19.45 11.22 -10.98
CA HIS A 359 19.14 11.69 -9.61
C HIS A 359 20.26 12.51 -8.91
N ASP A 360 21.20 13.08 -9.67
CA ASP A 360 22.30 13.89 -9.12
C ASP A 360 21.91 15.37 -8.85
N GLY A 361 20.89 15.86 -9.55
CA GLY A 361 20.52 17.28 -9.56
C GLY A 361 19.29 17.58 -8.73
N ILE A 362 19.42 18.46 -7.74
CA ILE A 362 18.33 18.87 -6.83
C ILE A 362 17.09 19.36 -7.60
N PHE A 363 17.27 20.15 -8.66
CA PHE A 363 16.15 20.66 -9.44
C PHE A 363 15.42 19.57 -10.22
N LYS A 364 16.15 18.66 -10.89
CA LYS A 364 15.54 17.54 -11.62
C LYS A 364 14.78 16.60 -10.67
N GLU A 365 15.38 16.35 -9.52
CA GLU A 365 14.78 15.58 -8.43
C GLU A 365 13.49 16.21 -7.91
N LEU A 366 13.49 17.52 -7.69
CA LEU A 366 12.29 18.26 -7.29
C LEU A 366 11.19 18.18 -8.35
N VAL A 367 11.53 18.34 -9.64
CA VAL A 367 10.53 18.21 -10.71
C VAL A 367 9.99 16.78 -10.79
N ALA A 368 10.85 15.77 -10.68
CA ALA A 368 10.45 14.36 -10.68
C ALA A 368 9.49 14.04 -9.53
N THR A 369 9.82 14.47 -8.31
CA THR A 369 8.96 14.27 -7.13
C THR A 369 7.62 15.01 -7.25
N ILE A 370 7.62 16.28 -7.70
CA ILE A 370 6.38 17.04 -7.93
C ILE A 370 5.49 16.34 -8.96
N CYS A 371 6.04 15.89 -10.09
CA CYS A 371 5.29 15.17 -11.12
C CYS A 371 4.72 13.84 -10.58
N THR A 372 5.53 13.08 -9.84
CA THR A 372 5.09 11.83 -9.20
C THR A 372 3.92 12.06 -8.25
N PHE A 373 4.06 13.01 -7.31
CA PHE A 373 2.97 13.30 -6.37
C PHE A 373 1.74 13.91 -7.05
N SER A 374 1.89 14.68 -8.13
CA SER A 374 0.75 15.20 -8.91
C SER A 374 -0.08 14.08 -9.54
N ILE A 375 0.59 13.06 -10.09
CA ILE A 375 -0.08 11.87 -10.63
C ILE A 375 -0.71 11.05 -9.50
N THR A 376 -0.02 10.92 -8.35
CA THR A 376 -0.59 10.27 -7.16
C THR A 376 -1.84 10.99 -6.64
N THR A 377 -1.86 12.32 -6.62
CA THR A 377 -3.05 13.12 -6.26
C THR A 377 -4.21 12.80 -7.18
N LEU A 378 -3.97 12.72 -8.50
CA LEU A 378 -5.01 12.34 -9.46
C LEU A 378 -5.49 10.90 -9.26
N TRP A 379 -4.55 9.98 -9.02
CA TRP A 379 -4.83 8.57 -8.75
C TRP A 379 -5.72 8.36 -7.52
N LEU A 380 -5.41 9.04 -6.42
CA LEU A 380 -6.17 8.95 -5.18
C LEU A 380 -7.54 9.62 -5.28
N GLY A 381 -7.71 10.60 -6.16
CA GLY A 381 -8.90 11.42 -6.28
C GLY A 381 -8.65 12.81 -5.70
N PRO A 382 -8.61 13.86 -6.52
CA PRO A 382 -8.29 15.20 -6.05
C PRO A 382 -9.34 15.74 -5.07
N CYS A 383 -8.94 15.99 -3.82
CA CYS A 383 -9.75 16.67 -2.83
C CYS A 383 -8.84 17.42 -1.83
N GLU A 384 -9.41 18.31 -1.01
CA GLU A 384 -8.62 19.13 -0.07
C GLU A 384 -7.66 18.30 0.80
N LEU A 385 -8.13 17.16 1.32
CA LEU A 385 -7.32 16.27 2.15
C LEU A 385 -6.16 15.66 1.36
N VAL A 386 -6.40 15.19 0.14
CA VAL A 386 -5.38 14.58 -0.72
C VAL A 386 -4.36 15.62 -1.19
N TYR A 387 -4.76 16.87 -1.46
CA TYR A 387 -3.81 17.94 -1.77
C TYR A 387 -2.86 18.22 -0.61
N VAL A 388 -3.40 18.36 0.61
CA VAL A 388 -2.61 18.57 1.82
C VAL A 388 -1.67 17.39 2.08
N TRP A 389 -2.18 16.16 1.98
CA TRP A 389 -1.38 14.94 2.11
C TRP A 389 -0.26 14.88 1.07
N SER A 390 -0.56 15.16 -0.20
CA SER A 390 0.42 15.09 -1.30
C SER A 390 1.51 16.14 -1.13
N PHE A 391 1.14 17.37 -0.74
CA PHE A 391 2.09 18.44 -0.48
C PHE A 391 3.06 18.08 0.64
N PHE A 392 2.55 17.61 1.78
CA PHE A 392 3.41 17.30 2.93
C PHE A 392 4.29 16.07 2.71
N ASN A 393 3.81 15.03 2.02
CA ASN A 393 4.66 13.89 1.68
C ASN A 393 5.72 14.26 0.62
N CYS A 394 5.36 15.05 -0.39
CA CYS A 394 6.31 15.55 -1.38
C CYS A 394 7.38 16.45 -0.75
N PHE A 395 6.97 17.36 0.12
CA PHE A 395 7.88 18.21 0.88
C PHE A 395 8.76 17.38 1.82
N GLY A 396 8.18 16.42 2.55
CA GLY A 396 8.91 15.54 3.47
C GLY A 396 10.01 14.74 2.75
N LEU A 397 9.71 14.18 1.59
CA LEU A 397 10.68 13.48 0.74
C LEU A 397 11.82 14.40 0.29
N ASN A 398 11.48 15.56 -0.29
CA ASN A 398 12.49 16.51 -0.74
C ASN A 398 13.34 17.03 0.42
N PHE A 399 12.71 17.36 1.54
CA PHE A 399 13.40 17.82 2.74
C PHE A 399 14.36 16.77 3.27
N GLU A 400 13.96 15.51 3.31
CA GLU A 400 14.82 14.39 3.68
C GLU A 400 16.05 14.28 2.75
N LEU A 401 15.85 14.38 1.43
CA LEU A 401 16.93 14.36 0.45
C LEU A 401 17.88 15.57 0.60
N TRP A 402 17.33 16.77 0.84
CA TRP A 402 18.13 17.99 1.05
C TRP A 402 18.93 17.92 2.34
N VAL A 403 18.33 17.41 3.42
CA VAL A 403 19.01 17.20 4.70
C VAL A 403 20.11 16.16 4.54
N ALA A 404 19.85 15.04 3.86
CA ALA A 404 20.88 14.05 3.55
C ALA A 404 22.04 14.65 2.75
N LYS A 405 21.73 15.51 1.76
CA LYS A 405 22.75 16.24 1.00
C LYS A 405 23.53 17.22 1.89
N LEU A 406 22.87 17.94 2.78
CA LEU A 406 23.51 18.86 3.73
C LEU A 406 24.50 18.11 4.65
N PHE A 407 24.11 16.95 5.19
CA PHE A 407 24.99 16.11 6.01
C PHE A 407 26.17 15.50 5.23
N SER A 408 26.08 15.42 3.89
CA SER A 408 27.19 14.99 3.04
C SER A 408 28.28 16.05 2.85
N LEU A 409 28.00 17.32 3.20
CA LEU A 409 28.93 18.44 3.03
C LEU A 409 29.79 18.67 4.28
N PRO A 410 31.05 19.13 4.13
CA PRO A 410 31.86 19.60 5.27
C PRO A 410 31.26 20.88 5.89
N PRO A 411 31.33 21.09 7.22
CA PRO A 411 32.03 20.28 8.21
C PRO A 411 31.23 19.08 8.76
N LEU A 412 29.94 18.94 8.40
CA LEU A 412 29.06 17.91 8.96
C LEU A 412 29.51 16.49 8.63
N SER A 413 29.93 16.25 7.38
CA SER A 413 30.47 14.95 6.98
C SER A 413 31.76 14.59 7.71
N THR A 414 32.58 15.59 8.05
CA THR A 414 33.79 15.40 8.87
C THR A 414 33.45 15.06 10.31
N ILE A 415 32.48 15.76 10.91
CA ILE A 415 31.98 15.47 12.26
C ILE A 415 31.40 14.06 12.31
N GLU A 416 30.56 13.68 11.33
CA GLU A 416 30.01 12.33 11.25
C GLU A 416 31.10 11.26 11.11
N GLY A 417 32.15 11.52 10.33
CA GLY A 417 33.31 10.63 10.20
C GLY A 417 34.11 10.42 11.49
N LEU A 418 34.02 11.36 12.45
CA LEU A 418 34.65 11.22 13.77
C LEU A 418 33.78 10.41 14.76
N MET A 419 32.51 10.16 14.42
CA MET A 419 31.58 9.43 15.29
C MET A 419 31.68 7.92 15.06
N THR A 420 31.48 7.14 16.12
CA THR A 420 31.29 5.69 15.95
C THR A 420 29.99 5.44 15.18
N GLU A 421 29.99 4.42 14.32
CA GLU A 421 28.79 4.07 13.54
C GLU A 421 27.57 3.80 14.43
N ALA A 422 27.79 3.24 15.63
CA ALA A 422 26.75 3.01 16.61
C ALA A 422 26.17 4.32 17.16
N MET A 423 26.99 5.35 17.38
CA MET A 423 26.49 6.68 17.79
C MET A 423 25.77 7.39 16.64
N SER A 424 26.30 7.33 15.41
CA SER A 424 25.60 7.84 14.23
C SER A 424 24.22 7.18 14.07
N ARG A 425 24.12 5.86 14.24
CA ARG A 425 22.84 5.12 14.25
C ARG A 425 21.87 5.63 15.31
N ARG A 426 22.33 5.92 16.54
CA ARG A 426 21.50 6.47 17.62
C ARG A 426 20.96 7.86 17.27
N ILE A 427 21.83 8.76 16.82
CA ILE A 427 21.43 10.12 16.42
C ILE A 427 20.44 10.09 15.26
N ARG A 428 20.72 9.30 14.22
CA ARG A 428 19.78 9.11 13.10
C ARG A 428 18.45 8.54 13.59
N GLY A 429 18.45 7.65 14.59
CA GLY A 429 17.23 7.11 15.19
C GLY A 429 16.33 8.19 15.80
N LEU A 430 16.91 9.24 16.38
CA LEU A 430 16.14 10.37 16.93
C LEU A 430 15.42 11.16 15.83
N PHE A 431 16.14 11.53 14.76
CA PHE A 431 15.54 12.24 13.62
C PHE A 431 14.47 11.38 12.93
N ASN A 432 14.74 10.09 12.78
CA ASN A 432 13.77 9.15 12.22
C ASN A 432 12.50 9.03 13.08
N ALA A 433 12.59 9.20 14.41
CA ALA A 433 11.42 9.21 15.29
C ALA A 433 10.52 10.42 15.03
N VAL A 434 11.11 11.56 14.72
CA VAL A 434 10.36 12.76 14.30
C VAL A 434 9.73 12.54 12.93
N ASN A 435 10.48 12.01 11.95
CA ASN A 435 9.96 11.70 10.61
C ASN A 435 8.79 10.72 10.67
N PHE A 436 8.90 9.66 11.47
CA PHE A 436 7.82 8.70 11.68
C PHE A 436 6.53 9.38 12.15
N TRP A 437 6.60 10.30 13.11
CA TRP A 437 5.40 11.01 13.57
C TRP A 437 4.85 12.01 12.57
N GLN A 438 5.69 12.61 11.74
CA GLN A 438 5.21 13.42 10.61
C GLN A 438 4.44 12.54 9.61
N ILE A 439 5.00 11.39 9.24
CA ILE A 439 4.34 10.39 8.37
C ILE A 439 3.01 9.95 9.00
N VAL A 440 2.98 9.65 10.30
CA VAL A 440 1.75 9.31 11.03
C VAL A 440 0.71 10.43 10.91
N LEU A 441 1.07 11.67 11.23
CA LEU A 441 0.15 12.80 11.20
C LEU A 441 -0.40 13.07 9.80
N TYR A 442 0.44 12.99 8.77
CA TYR A 442 0.01 13.23 7.40
C TYR A 442 -0.92 12.14 6.89
N ASN A 443 -0.68 10.87 7.23
CA ASN A 443 -1.56 9.78 6.81
C ASN A 443 -2.87 9.73 7.62
N VAL A 444 -2.84 10.06 8.92
CA VAL A 444 -4.06 10.20 9.75
C VAL A 444 -5.02 11.23 9.18
N LEU A 445 -4.49 12.32 8.62
CA LEU A 445 -5.29 13.36 7.96
C LEU A 445 -6.08 12.81 6.78
N SER A 446 -5.50 11.88 6.00
CA SER A 446 -6.18 11.23 4.88
C SER A 446 -7.17 10.15 5.33
N LEU A 447 -6.89 9.45 6.44
CA LEU A 447 -7.71 8.33 6.91
C LEU A 447 -8.94 8.74 7.73
N ASN A 448 -8.86 9.85 8.48
CA ASN A 448 -9.93 10.25 9.39
C ASN A 448 -10.51 11.60 9.00
N SER A 449 -9.89 12.68 9.45
CA SER A 449 -10.31 14.04 9.14
C SER A 449 -9.20 15.04 9.44
N LEU A 450 -9.28 16.21 8.81
CA LEU A 450 -8.41 17.34 9.12
C LEU A 450 -8.53 17.77 10.60
N GLU A 451 -9.74 17.71 11.18
CA GLU A 451 -9.96 18.06 12.58
C GLU A 451 -9.27 17.09 13.54
N PHE A 452 -9.37 15.78 13.28
CA PHE A 452 -8.74 14.75 14.07
C PHE A 452 -7.20 14.90 14.02
N ALA A 453 -6.62 15.04 12.82
CA ALA A 453 -5.18 15.24 12.67
C ALA A 453 -4.67 16.50 13.39
N LYS A 454 -5.39 17.63 13.27
CA LYS A 454 -5.06 18.87 13.99
C LYS A 454 -5.12 18.69 15.51
N LEU A 455 -6.11 17.95 16.02
CA LEU A 455 -6.25 17.67 17.45
C LEU A 455 -5.09 16.82 17.97
N VAL A 456 -4.73 15.75 17.26
CA VAL A 456 -3.59 14.89 17.57
C VAL A 456 -2.30 15.72 17.59
N ALA A 457 -2.01 16.48 16.53
CA ALA A 457 -0.82 17.33 16.46
C ALA A 457 -0.78 18.35 17.59
N ARG A 458 -1.89 19.07 17.85
CA ARG A 458 -1.94 20.10 18.89
C ARG A 458 -1.75 19.54 20.29
N ARG A 459 -2.34 18.38 20.60
CA ARG A 459 -2.22 17.77 21.93
C ARG A 459 -0.85 17.14 22.14
N LEU A 460 -0.39 16.32 21.19
CA LEU A 460 0.85 15.56 21.35
C LEU A 460 2.11 16.41 21.18
N LEU A 461 2.08 17.49 20.39
CA LEU A 461 3.26 18.32 20.14
C LEU A 461 3.31 19.60 20.97
N ILE A 462 2.15 20.23 21.23
CA ILE A 462 2.10 21.58 21.84
C ILE A 462 1.55 21.53 23.27
N LYS A 463 0.30 21.08 23.46
CA LYS A 463 -0.37 21.19 24.78
C LYS A 463 0.16 20.20 25.82
N GLY A 464 0.53 18.99 25.40
CA GLY A 464 1.09 17.97 26.29
C GLY A 464 2.59 18.15 26.56
N PHE A 465 3.22 19.21 26.03
CA PHE A 465 4.64 19.47 26.23
C PHE A 465 4.94 19.74 27.72
N PRO A 466 6.03 19.18 28.29
CA PRO A 466 7.02 18.33 27.62
C PRO A 466 6.70 16.83 27.65
N VAL A 467 5.80 16.38 28.53
CA VAL A 467 5.64 14.96 28.87
C VAL A 467 5.18 14.13 27.67
N SER A 468 4.07 14.50 27.03
CA SER A 468 3.48 13.73 25.92
C SER A 468 4.43 13.64 24.72
N PRO A 469 5.00 14.74 24.18
CA PRO A 469 5.94 14.64 23.06
C PRO A 469 7.20 13.84 23.40
N ILE A 470 7.79 14.01 24.58
CA ILE A 470 9.00 13.26 24.97
C ILE A 470 8.71 11.76 25.07
N MET A 471 7.61 11.37 25.71
CA MET A 471 7.25 9.95 25.86
C MET A 471 6.92 9.32 24.51
N VAL A 472 6.17 10.02 23.67
CA VAL A 472 5.82 9.58 22.33
C VAL A 472 7.08 9.39 21.47
N LEU A 473 8.00 10.35 21.50
CA LEU A 473 9.28 10.25 20.77
C LEU A 473 10.18 9.15 21.34
N LEU A 474 10.20 8.93 22.65
CA LEU A 474 10.98 7.86 23.29
C LEU A 474 10.49 6.48 22.83
N VAL A 475 9.18 6.26 22.87
CA VAL A 475 8.57 4.98 22.43
C VAL A 475 8.85 4.74 20.95
N THR A 476 8.68 5.77 20.11
CA THR A 476 8.94 5.67 18.67
C THR A 476 10.43 5.47 18.37
N TYR A 477 11.32 6.14 19.10
CA TYR A 477 12.76 5.93 19.01
C TYR A 477 13.13 4.47 19.29
N CYS A 478 12.57 3.89 20.36
CA CYS A 478 12.77 2.47 20.68
C CYS A 478 12.32 1.57 19.52
N GLY A 479 11.12 1.83 18.96
CA GLY A 479 10.62 1.10 17.79
C GLY A 479 11.55 1.20 16.59
N ILE A 480 12.01 2.39 16.25
CA ILE A 480 12.92 2.62 15.11
C ILE A 480 14.25 1.93 15.31
N GLN A 481 14.80 1.90 16.52
CA GLN A 481 16.04 1.17 16.78
C GLN A 481 15.88 -0.34 16.56
N LEU A 482 14.73 -0.91 16.93
CA LEU A 482 14.42 -2.33 16.66
C LEU A 482 14.23 -2.59 15.17
N ILE A 483 13.60 -1.68 14.43
CA ILE A 483 13.43 -1.79 12.98
C ILE A 483 14.80 -1.74 12.29
N LYS A 484 15.65 -0.78 12.64
CA LYS A 484 17.03 -0.71 12.14
C LYS A 484 17.84 -1.97 12.46
N GLU A 485 17.60 -2.59 13.61
CA GLU A 485 18.27 -3.85 13.96
C GLU A 485 17.79 -5.01 13.09
N ARG A 486 16.49 -5.05 12.76
CA ARG A 486 15.93 -6.02 11.83
C ARG A 486 16.51 -5.83 10.43
N GLU A 487 16.53 -4.60 9.92
CA GLU A 487 17.08 -4.26 8.60
C GLU A 487 18.58 -4.60 8.51
N ARG A 488 19.34 -4.37 9.58
CA ARG A 488 20.73 -4.82 9.71
C ARG A 488 20.87 -6.33 9.56
N LYS A 489 20.06 -7.10 10.29
CA LYS A 489 20.10 -8.58 10.24
C LYS A 489 19.74 -9.10 8.85
N LEU A 490 18.75 -8.49 8.18
CA LEU A 490 18.38 -8.84 6.82
C LEU A 490 19.52 -8.55 5.83
N ALA A 491 20.14 -7.36 5.93
CA ALA A 491 21.27 -7.00 5.08
C ALA A 491 22.46 -7.96 5.25
N LEU A 492 22.71 -8.48 6.46
CA LEU A 492 23.76 -9.47 6.70
C LEU A 492 23.45 -10.86 6.13
N LEU A 493 22.18 -11.22 5.96
CA LEU A 493 21.76 -12.48 5.33
C LEU A 493 21.82 -12.42 3.80
N GLU A 494 21.74 -11.21 3.24
CA GLU A 494 21.81 -10.96 1.80
C GLU A 494 23.26 -10.80 1.29
N GLU A 495 24.24 -10.66 2.17
CA GLU A 495 25.66 -10.65 1.78
C GLU A 495 26.11 -12.06 1.35
N PRO A 496 26.64 -12.23 0.13
CA PRO A 496 27.21 -13.52 -0.28
C PRO A 496 28.38 -13.87 0.65
N GLU A 497 28.49 -15.14 1.05
CA GLU A 497 29.60 -15.61 1.88
C GLU A 497 30.94 -15.12 1.30
N PRO A 498 31.84 -14.55 2.12
CA PRO A 498 33.15 -14.17 1.64
C PRO A 498 33.82 -15.40 1.04
N ALA A 499 34.27 -15.29 -0.22
CA ALA A 499 34.98 -16.35 -0.91
C ALA A 499 36.10 -16.87 -0.01
N THR A 500 36.04 -18.15 0.36
CA THR A 500 37.06 -18.78 1.18
C THR A 500 38.37 -18.70 0.39
N PRO A 501 39.42 -18.03 0.90
CA PRO A 501 40.68 -17.97 0.19
C PRO A 501 41.31 -19.36 0.24
N GLY A 502 41.28 -20.09 -0.88
CA GLY A 502 42.04 -21.33 -1.01
C GLY A 502 41.46 -22.51 -1.81
N LYS A 503 40.34 -22.39 -2.53
CA LYS A 503 39.97 -23.45 -3.49
C LYS A 503 40.45 -23.10 -4.90
N PRO A 504 41.37 -23.88 -5.50
CA PRO A 504 41.80 -23.65 -6.87
C PRO A 504 40.63 -23.90 -7.82
N LYS A 505 40.44 -22.99 -8.77
CA LYS A 505 39.50 -23.17 -9.88
C LYS A 505 40.02 -24.32 -10.74
N THR A 506 39.41 -25.49 -10.65
CA THR A 506 39.57 -26.53 -11.66
C THR A 506 38.86 -26.08 -12.93
N SER A 507 39.63 -26.15 -14.03
CA SER A 507 39.32 -25.77 -15.41
C SER A 507 37.98 -26.23 -15.93
#